data_AF-A0A068T5S5-F1
#
_entry.id   AF-A0A068T5S5-F1
#
_cell.length_a   1.000
_cell.length_b   1.000
_cell.length_c   1.000
_cell.angle_alpha   90.00
_cell.angle_beta   90.00
_cell.angle_gamma   90.00
#
_symmetry.space_group_name_H-M   'P 1'
#
loop_
_entity.id
_entity.type
_entity.pdbx_description
1 polymer ?
#
loop_
_entity_poly.entity_id
_entity_poly.type
_entity_poly.pdbx_seq_one_letter_code
_entity_poly.pdbx_strand_id
1 'polypeptide(L)'
;MVGKTQRILDLGMPSMEAEAVSIRLGISKRELAETAGLSANTLQRKERAQSPAATTRIGEMAEIIHRVSEWAGSERQALAWYRAEPIPAFGGRTAESIVKNGKAAALRDYLDHLAIGGFA
;
A
#
# COMPACT_ATOMS: atom_id res chain seq x y z
N MET A 1 -9.90 -35.10 -7.08
CA MET A 1 -10.09 -34.65 -5.68
C MET A 1 -9.56 -33.24 -5.59
N VAL A 2 -10.43 -32.26 -5.81
CA VAL A 2 -10.09 -30.84 -6.02
C VAL A 2 -9.94 -30.14 -4.67
N GLY A 3 -8.90 -29.30 -4.57
CA GLY A 3 -8.43 -28.63 -3.37
C GLY A 3 -9.54 -27.92 -2.59
N LYS A 4 -9.78 -28.41 -1.37
CA LYS A 4 -10.70 -27.79 -0.41
C LYS A 4 -9.99 -26.88 0.60
N THR A 5 -8.67 -26.70 0.45
CA THR A 5 -7.85 -25.90 1.37
C THR A 5 -7.73 -24.43 0.95
N GLN A 6 -8.11 -24.07 -0.28
CA GLN A 6 -7.97 -22.70 -0.79
C GLN A 6 -9.10 -21.76 -0.34
N ARG A 7 -10.12 -22.26 0.39
CA ARG A 7 -11.39 -21.53 0.61
C ARG A 7 -11.55 -20.93 2.01
N ILE A 8 -10.54 -21.02 2.87
CA ILE A 8 -10.56 -20.46 4.25
C ILE A 8 -9.75 -19.15 4.35
N LEU A 9 -8.86 -18.85 3.38
CA LEU A 9 -8.08 -17.61 3.35
C LEU A 9 -8.82 -16.41 2.74
N ASP A 10 -9.96 -16.64 2.08
CA ASP A 10 -10.79 -15.58 1.47
C ASP A 10 -11.81 -14.94 2.44
N LEU A 11 -11.81 -15.32 3.72
CA LEU A 11 -12.57 -14.64 4.79
C LEU A 11 -11.65 -13.77 5.66
N GLY A 12 -10.54 -13.31 5.10
CA GLY A 12 -9.68 -12.28 5.68
C GLY A 12 -10.44 -10.97 5.81
N MET A 13 -11.15 -10.80 6.93
CA MET A 13 -11.83 -9.57 7.29
C MET A 13 -10.89 -8.37 7.04
N PRO A 14 -11.25 -7.37 6.22
CA PRO A 14 -10.33 -6.30 5.82
C PRO A 14 -9.71 -5.51 6.99
N SER A 15 -10.37 -5.53 8.16
CA SER A 15 -9.82 -4.98 9.40
C SER A 15 -8.56 -5.70 9.89
N MET A 16 -8.44 -7.01 9.67
CA MET A 16 -7.23 -7.80 9.97
C MET A 16 -6.10 -7.50 8.99
N GLU A 17 -6.43 -7.21 7.73
CA GLU A 17 -5.46 -6.82 6.72
C GLU A 17 -4.83 -5.46 7.04
N ALA A 18 -5.64 -4.45 7.39
CA ALA A 18 -5.15 -3.15 7.83
C ALA A 18 -4.27 -3.26 9.10
N GLU A 19 -4.64 -4.11 10.05
CA GLU A 19 -3.84 -4.37 11.25
C GLU A 19 -2.50 -5.03 10.92
N ALA A 20 -2.51 -6.07 10.09
CA ALA A 20 -1.29 -6.74 9.64
C ALA A 20 -0.34 -5.78 8.90
N VAL A 21 -0.88 -4.93 8.03
CA VAL A 21 -0.09 -3.89 7.33
C VAL A 21 0.50 -2.90 8.34
N SER A 22 -0.27 -2.45 9.34
CA SER A 22 0.24 -1.51 10.35
C SER A 22 1.41 -2.08 11.14
N ILE A 23 1.32 -3.36 11.54
CA ILE A 23 2.36 -4.07 12.28
C ILE A 23 3.62 -4.23 11.42
N ARG A 24 3.45 -4.70 10.18
CA ARG A 24 4.52 -4.95 9.21
C ARG A 24 5.32 -3.67 8.89
N LEU A 25 4.61 -2.56 8.73
CA LEU A 25 5.22 -1.25 8.48
C LEU A 25 5.73 -0.55 9.74
N GLY A 26 5.36 -1.03 10.93
CA GLY A 26 5.73 -0.43 12.21
C GLY A 26 5.09 0.94 12.45
N ILE A 27 3.87 1.16 11.95
CA ILE A 27 3.13 2.43 12.09
C ILE A 27 1.78 2.23 12.77
N SER A 28 1.25 3.31 13.36
CA SER A 28 -0.08 3.24 13.99
C SER A 28 -1.21 3.07 12.95
N LYS A 29 -2.36 2.51 13.35
CA LYS A 29 -3.56 2.47 12.48
C LYS A 29 -4.00 3.86 11.99
N ARG A 30 -3.83 4.89 12.83
CA ARG A 30 -4.11 6.28 12.45
C ARG A 30 -3.23 6.73 11.30
N GLU A 31 -1.93 6.51 11.46
CA GLU A 31 -0.92 6.88 10.47
C GLU A 31 -1.05 6.05 9.18
N LEU A 32 -1.40 4.76 9.29
CA LEU A 32 -1.72 3.91 8.14
C LEU A 32 -2.88 4.51 7.32
N ALA A 33 -3.97 4.90 7.99
CA ALA A 33 -5.12 5.51 7.33
C ALA A 33 -4.72 6.79 6.60
N GLU A 34 -4.00 7.68 7.28
CA GLU A 34 -3.52 8.93 6.70
C GLU A 34 -2.60 8.70 5.50
N THR A 35 -1.69 7.72 5.58
CA THR A 35 -0.73 7.36 4.51
C THR A 35 -1.46 6.80 3.28
N ALA A 36 -2.54 6.06 3.49
CA ALA A 36 -3.41 5.55 2.42
C ALA A 36 -4.37 6.62 1.85
N GLY A 37 -4.40 7.84 2.42
CA GLY A 37 -5.31 8.91 1.98
C GLY A 37 -6.73 8.80 2.54
N LEU A 38 -6.90 8.09 3.66
CA LEU A 38 -8.14 7.95 4.40
C LEU A 38 -8.14 8.92 5.60
N SER A 39 -9.32 9.17 6.17
CA SER A 39 -9.39 9.87 7.46
C SER A 39 -8.71 9.04 8.55
N ALA A 40 -7.98 9.70 9.45
CA ALA A 40 -7.37 9.15 10.66
C ALA A 40 -8.26 8.18 11.46
N ASN A 41 -9.58 8.42 11.46
CA ASN A 41 -10.56 7.65 12.25
C ASN A 41 -11.18 6.48 11.46
N THR A 42 -10.83 6.31 10.18
CA THR A 42 -11.41 5.26 9.31
C THR A 42 -11.17 3.87 9.87
N LEU A 43 -9.98 3.63 10.44
CA LEU A 43 -9.57 2.33 10.97
C LEU A 43 -9.97 2.09 12.44
N GLN A 44 -10.69 3.02 13.06
CA GLN A 44 -11.17 2.84 14.45
C GLN A 44 -12.44 1.99 14.52
N ARG A 45 -13.25 1.95 13.45
CA ARG A 45 -14.48 1.16 13.39
C ARG A 45 -14.37 0.09 12.32
N LYS A 46 -14.76 -1.13 12.68
CA LYS A 46 -14.67 -2.30 11.81
C LYS A 46 -15.42 -2.12 10.49
N GLU A 47 -16.65 -1.61 10.50
CA GLU A 47 -17.41 -1.42 9.25
C GLU A 47 -16.72 -0.44 8.28
N ARG A 48 -16.11 0.63 8.80
CA ARG A 48 -15.40 1.62 7.97
C ARG A 48 -14.08 1.08 7.42
N ALA A 49 -13.33 0.36 8.26
CA ALA A 49 -12.12 -0.32 7.85
C ALA A 49 -12.37 -1.37 6.75
N GLN A 50 -13.59 -1.92 6.69
CA GLN A 50 -14.03 -2.91 5.70
C GLN A 50 -14.73 -2.32 4.48
N SER A 51 -14.86 -0.99 4.40
CA SER A 51 -15.43 -0.36 3.23
C SER A 51 -14.55 -0.62 1.99
N PRO A 52 -15.14 -0.83 0.80
CA PRO A 52 -14.36 -1.05 -0.42
C PRO A 52 -13.30 0.02 -0.66
N ALA A 53 -13.65 1.30 -0.39
CA ALA A 53 -12.71 2.41 -0.52
C ALA A 53 -11.50 2.28 0.42
N ALA A 54 -11.72 1.89 1.69
CA ALA A 54 -10.63 1.71 2.64
C ALA A 54 -9.72 0.53 2.25
N THR A 55 -10.32 -0.61 1.90
CA THR A 55 -9.59 -1.80 1.47
C THR A 55 -8.78 -1.52 0.21
N THR A 56 -9.37 -0.88 -0.80
CA THR A 56 -8.65 -0.51 -2.02
C THR A 56 -7.47 0.41 -1.71
N ARG A 57 -7.67 1.49 -0.97
CA ARG A 57 -6.58 2.46 -0.70
C ARG A 57 -5.42 1.86 0.11
N ILE A 58 -5.74 1.03 1.10
CA ILE A 58 -4.72 0.34 1.90
C ILE A 58 -3.99 -0.69 1.04
N GLY A 59 -4.72 -1.45 0.21
CA GLY A 59 -4.14 -2.42 -0.71
C GLY A 59 -3.20 -1.76 -1.72
N GLU A 60 -3.61 -0.66 -2.35
CA GLU A 60 -2.78 0.09 -3.31
C GLU A 60 -1.47 0.57 -2.68
N MET A 61 -1.55 1.21 -1.51
CA MET A 61 -0.37 1.67 -0.79
C MET A 61 0.54 0.49 -0.38
N ALA A 62 -0.05 -0.58 0.19
CA ALA A 62 0.72 -1.72 0.69
C ALA A 62 1.43 -2.48 -0.44
N GLU A 63 0.80 -2.61 -1.60
CA GLU A 63 1.37 -3.24 -2.79
C GLU A 63 2.55 -2.42 -3.35
N ILE A 64 2.42 -1.09 -3.48
CA ILE A 64 3.53 -0.22 -3.89
C ILE A 64 4.72 -0.32 -2.93
N ILE A 65 4.47 -0.27 -1.61
CA ILE A 65 5.53 -0.39 -0.60
C ILE A 65 6.23 -1.76 -0.71
N HIS A 66 5.45 -2.83 -0.86
CA HIS A 66 6.01 -4.17 -1.00
C HIS A 66 6.89 -4.28 -2.24
N ARG A 67 6.43 -3.80 -3.40
CA ARG A 67 7.19 -3.77 -4.65
C ARG A 67 8.53 -3.04 -4.49
N VAL A 68 8.53 -1.86 -3.87
CA VAL A 68 9.76 -1.07 -3.69
C VAL A 68 10.67 -1.63 -2.59
N SER A 69 10.16 -2.45 -1.67
CA SER A 69 10.95 -3.03 -0.58
C SER A 69 12.09 -3.92 -1.05
N GLU A 70 11.96 -4.57 -2.21
CA GLU A 70 13.03 -5.36 -2.82
C GLU A 70 14.24 -4.51 -3.18
N TRP A 71 14.02 -3.26 -3.61
CA TRP A 71 15.09 -2.34 -4.00
C TRP A 71 15.56 -1.47 -2.84
N ALA A 72 14.64 -1.09 -1.94
CA ALA A 72 14.93 -0.29 -0.76
C ALA A 72 15.53 -1.11 0.41
N GLY A 73 15.58 -2.45 0.29
CA GLY A 73 16.19 -3.36 1.27
C GLY A 73 15.34 -3.66 2.51
N SER A 74 14.24 -2.93 2.75
CA SER A 74 13.23 -3.29 3.74
C SER A 74 11.94 -2.49 3.53
N GLU A 75 10.82 -2.97 4.08
CA GLU A 75 9.53 -2.26 3.99
C GLU A 75 9.50 -0.95 4.77
N ARG A 76 10.30 -0.83 5.84
CA ARG A 76 10.45 0.45 6.55
C ARG A 76 11.19 1.47 5.71
N GLN A 77 12.23 1.05 4.98
CA GLN A 77 12.94 1.92 4.05
C GLN A 77 12.07 2.26 2.84
N ALA A 78 11.31 1.30 2.31
CA ALA A 78 10.35 1.57 1.24
C ALA A 78 9.22 2.52 1.68
N LEU A 79 8.74 2.42 2.93
CA LEU A 79 7.79 3.38 3.48
C LEU A 79 8.41 4.79 3.58
N ALA A 80 9.66 4.90 4.01
CA ALA A 80 10.36 6.19 4.05
C ALA A 80 10.47 6.80 2.64
N TRP A 81 10.90 6.01 1.65
CA TRP A 81 10.93 6.40 0.24
C TRP A 81 9.55 6.82 -0.27
N TYR A 82 8.52 6.02 0.02
CA TYR A 82 7.14 6.27 -0.42
C TYR A 82 6.62 7.64 0.02
N ARG A 83 6.99 8.06 1.23
CA ARG A 83 6.56 9.34 1.83
C ARG A 83 7.43 10.52 1.44
N ALA A 84 8.72 10.31 1.20
CA ALA A 84 9.69 11.39 1.14
C ALA A 84 10.32 11.60 -0.25
N GLU A 85 10.42 10.56 -1.08
CA GLU A 85 11.16 10.67 -2.35
C GLU A 85 10.29 11.34 -3.43
N PRO A 86 10.70 12.51 -3.97
CA PRO A 86 10.02 13.13 -5.09
C PRO A 86 10.28 12.37 -6.38
N ILE A 87 9.23 12.06 -7.14
CA ILE A 87 9.35 11.36 -8.42
C ILE A 87 9.27 12.37 -9.58
N PRO A 88 10.35 12.64 -10.33
CA PRO A 88 10.36 13.66 -11.38
C PRO A 88 9.31 13.44 -12.47
N ALA A 89 9.07 12.18 -12.87
CA ALA A 89 8.04 11.82 -13.85
C ALA A 89 6.61 12.22 -13.43
N PHE A 90 6.38 12.47 -12.14
CA PHE A 90 5.11 12.94 -11.58
C PHE A 90 5.18 14.40 -11.10
N GLY A 91 6.11 15.19 -11.65
CA GLY A 91 6.28 16.60 -11.28
C GLY A 91 6.84 16.79 -9.88
N GLY A 92 7.70 15.88 -9.41
CA GLY A 92 8.33 15.94 -8.09
C GLY A 92 7.41 15.54 -6.93
N ARG A 93 6.26 14.91 -7.22
CA ARG A 93 5.36 14.37 -6.19
C ARG A 93 5.91 13.07 -5.61
N THR A 94 5.64 12.84 -4.33
CA THR A 94 5.95 11.57 -3.67
C THR A 94 4.95 10.49 -4.05
N ALA A 95 5.34 9.21 -3.92
CA ALA A 95 4.45 8.07 -4.15
C ALA A 95 3.17 8.17 -3.30
N GLU A 96 3.29 8.60 -2.05
CA GLU A 96 2.16 8.90 -1.17
C GLU A 96 1.20 9.91 -1.80
N SER A 97 1.71 11.03 -2.28
CA SER A 97 0.89 12.05 -2.93
C SER A 97 0.18 11.48 -4.17
N ILE A 98 0.88 10.69 -4.97
CA ILE A 98 0.35 10.12 -6.22
C ILE A 98 -0.80 9.14 -5.93
N VAL A 99 -0.62 8.22 -4.98
CA VAL A 99 -1.66 7.26 -4.55
C VAL A 99 -2.86 8.00 -3.94
N LYS A 100 -2.63 9.00 -3.09
CA LYS A 100 -3.71 9.82 -2.51
C LYS A 100 -4.58 10.49 -3.57
N ASN A 101 -3.97 10.91 -4.68
CA ASN A 101 -4.64 11.51 -5.83
C ASN A 101 -5.28 10.48 -6.81
N GLY A 102 -5.36 9.19 -6.43
CA GLY A 102 -6.01 8.14 -7.22
C GLY A 102 -5.19 7.70 -8.44
N LYS A 103 -3.88 7.98 -8.45
CA LYS A 103 -2.98 7.66 -9.58
C LYS A 103 -2.08 6.46 -9.30
N ALA A 104 -2.54 5.52 -8.47
CA ALA A 104 -1.77 4.31 -8.13
C ALA A 104 -1.43 3.48 -9.36
N ALA A 105 -2.35 3.32 -10.32
CA ALA A 105 -2.09 2.60 -11.58
C ALA A 105 -0.94 3.21 -12.38
N ALA A 106 -0.94 4.53 -12.59
CA ALA A 106 0.15 5.20 -13.30
C ALA A 106 1.49 5.06 -12.57
N LEU A 107 1.50 5.07 -11.23
CA LEU A 107 2.69 4.81 -10.45
C LEU A 107 3.20 3.38 -10.63
N ARG A 108 2.31 2.38 -10.68
CA ARG A 108 2.69 0.98 -10.96
C ARG A 108 3.39 0.86 -12.30
N ASP A 109 2.78 1.41 -13.35
CA ASP A 109 3.34 1.37 -14.71
C ASP A 109 4.76 1.98 -14.73
N TYR A 110 4.93 3.13 -14.06
CA TYR A 110 6.24 3.76 -13.93
C TYR A 110 7.27 2.87 -13.19
N LEU A 111 6.89 2.25 -12.07
CA LEU A 111 7.77 1.36 -11.33
C LEU A 111 8.10 0.10 -12.14
N ASP A 112 7.13 -0.46 -12.88
CA ASP A 112 7.36 -1.61 -13.76
C ASP A 112 8.35 -1.27 -14.87
N HIS A 113 8.27 -0.07 -15.45
CA HIS A 113 9.27 0.40 -16.42
C HIS A 113 10.66 0.56 -15.82
N LEU A 114 10.78 1.07 -14.58
CA LEU A 114 12.07 1.14 -13.89
C LEU A 114 12.65 -0.24 -13.60
N ALA A 115 11.82 -1.20 -13.21
CA ALA A 115 12.23 -2.58 -12.95
C ALA A 115 12.84 -3.22 -14.20
N ILE A 116 12.21 -3.03 -15.37
CA ILE A 116 12.70 -3.55 -16.66
C ILE A 116 14.02 -2.89 -17.07
N GLY A 117 14.21 -1.61 -16.76
CA GLY A 117 15.43 -0.86 -17.09
C GLY A 117 16.63 -1.11 -16.15
N GLY A 118 16.42 -1.72 -14.99
CA GLY A 118 17.45 -1.98 -13.97
C GLY A 118 18.17 -3.32 -14.08
N PHE A 119 17.76 -4.20 -15.01
CA PHE A 119 18.38 -5.50 -15.27
C PHE A 119 19.16 -5.56 -16.60
N ALA A 120 19.47 -4.41 -17.22
CA ALA A 120 20.23 -4.33 -18.47
C ALA A 120 21.67 -3.84 -18.25
#